data_AF-A0A3B0RHX5-F1
#
_entry.id   AF-A0A3B0RHX5-F1
#
_cell.length_a   1.000
_cell.length_b   1.000
_cell.length_c   1.000
_cell.angle_alpha   90.00
_cell.angle_beta   90.00
_cell.angle_gamma   90.00
#
_symmetry.space_group_name_H-M   'P 1'
#
loop_
_entity.id
_entity.type
_entity.pdbx_description
1 polymer ?
#
loop_
_entity_poly.entity_id
_entity_poly.type
_entity_poly.pdbx_seq_one_letter_code
_entity_poly.pdbx_strand_id
1 'polypeptide(L)'
;SGISNALSVGTYDFLESLKIFVPKPGTGYITNPKTAFNQVNTQPIGVYRLTDDLDKKYVYANLSMAQQLLHYKNNQISAIEVKISPDVNVKSVQKELELALGTKFKVQTREQLNSVFYKMLNTENLASYLVFTLILIIALFNVIGAIVMMIIDKRENLKTLFHLGSTIKEIRKIFVFQGFLLTVFGLFAGLILAIPFVILQKKYGFIMITQSLAYPVEFHLTNVLVVILTIVVLGFLAAKIASARISNKLVEN
;
A
#
# COMPACT_ATOMS: atom_id res chain seq x y z
N SER A 1 11.51 -17.34 -18.09
CA SER A 1 10.63 -16.31 -17.49
C SER A 1 10.98 -14.89 -17.93
N GLY A 2 12.25 -14.49 -18.00
CA GLY A 2 12.67 -13.24 -18.65
C GLY A 2 13.89 -13.45 -19.55
N ILE A 3 15.09 -13.48 -18.94
CA ILE A 3 16.36 -13.67 -19.66
C ILE A 3 16.41 -15.00 -20.42
N SER A 4 15.97 -16.11 -19.82
CA SER A 4 15.94 -17.41 -20.51
C SER A 4 15.04 -17.42 -21.76
N ASN A 5 13.93 -16.66 -21.75
CA ASN A 5 13.08 -16.52 -22.95
C ASN A 5 13.75 -15.63 -23.99
N ALA A 6 14.39 -14.54 -23.57
CA ALA A 6 15.10 -13.62 -24.47
C ALA A 6 16.29 -14.29 -25.17
N LEU A 7 16.97 -15.22 -24.48
CA LEU A 7 18.09 -15.98 -25.02
C LEU A 7 17.65 -17.31 -25.66
N SER A 8 16.36 -17.66 -25.63
CA SER A 8 15.81 -18.95 -26.09
C SER A 8 16.52 -20.16 -25.45
N VAL A 9 16.88 -20.05 -24.17
CA VAL A 9 17.66 -21.04 -23.45
C VAL A 9 16.76 -21.94 -22.62
N GLY A 10 16.79 -23.24 -22.90
CA GLY A 10 16.15 -24.31 -22.12
C GLY A 10 17.00 -24.80 -20.94
N THR A 11 16.39 -25.51 -20.00
CA THR A 11 17.12 -26.21 -18.93
C THR A 11 17.66 -27.54 -19.44
N TYR A 12 18.86 -27.93 -19.00
CA TYR A 12 19.49 -29.22 -19.36
C TYR A 12 19.76 -29.39 -20.86
N ASP A 13 19.95 -28.30 -21.59
CA ASP A 13 20.46 -28.39 -22.95
C ASP A 13 21.99 -28.61 -22.90
N PHE A 14 22.39 -29.88 -23.03
CA PHE A 14 23.80 -30.28 -22.97
C PHE A 14 24.52 -30.13 -24.32
N LEU A 15 23.77 -29.93 -25.41
CA LEU A 15 24.34 -29.83 -26.76
C LEU A 15 24.86 -28.41 -27.04
N GLU A 16 24.18 -27.40 -26.51
CA GLU A 16 24.52 -25.98 -26.72
C GLU A 16 24.96 -25.32 -25.41
N SER A 17 26.27 -25.19 -25.19
CA SER A 17 26.79 -24.51 -24.00
C SER A 17 26.54 -23.01 -24.05
N LEU A 18 25.96 -22.43 -22.99
CA LEU A 18 25.76 -20.99 -22.86
C LEU A 18 27.10 -20.29 -22.54
N LYS A 19 27.57 -19.44 -23.45
CA LYS A 19 28.79 -18.63 -23.25
C LYS A 19 28.45 -17.27 -22.67
N ILE A 20 29.03 -16.95 -21.51
CA ILE A 20 28.87 -15.66 -20.86
C ILE A 20 30.16 -14.85 -21.06
N PHE A 21 30.01 -13.64 -21.59
CA PHE A 21 31.12 -12.70 -21.79
C PHE A 21 31.03 -11.54 -20.80
N VAL A 22 32.14 -11.24 -20.12
CA VAL A 22 32.24 -10.10 -19.20
C VAL A 22 33.47 -9.26 -19.55
N PRO A 23 33.33 -7.94 -19.70
CA PRO A 23 34.47 -7.06 -19.95
C PRO A 23 35.49 -7.16 -18.83
N LYS A 24 36.78 -7.25 -19.18
CA LYS A 24 37.84 -7.26 -18.17
C LYS A 24 37.93 -5.88 -17.49
N PRO A 25 37.98 -5.82 -16.16
CA PRO A 25 38.20 -4.55 -15.47
C PRO A 25 39.61 -4.02 -15.74
N GLY A 26 39.73 -2.72 -16.08
CA GLY A 26 41.01 -2.06 -16.35
C GLY A 26 40.84 -0.63 -16.85
N THR A 27 41.93 0.13 -16.88
CA THR A 27 41.97 1.50 -17.41
C THR A 27 42.85 1.55 -18.66
N GLY A 28 42.29 1.95 -19.80
CA GLY A 28 43.02 2.08 -21.07
C GLY A 28 42.21 1.62 -22.29
N TYR A 29 42.71 1.90 -23.49
CA TYR A 29 42.09 1.46 -24.74
C TYR A 29 42.37 -0.02 -25.00
N ILE A 30 41.33 -0.77 -25.38
CA ILE A 30 41.43 -2.17 -25.73
C ILE A 30 42.11 -2.28 -27.11
N THR A 31 43.36 -2.73 -27.13
CA THR A 31 44.15 -2.88 -28.37
C THR A 31 43.85 -4.18 -29.13
N ASN A 32 43.29 -5.19 -28.46
CA ASN A 32 42.89 -6.46 -29.07
C ASN A 32 41.48 -6.88 -28.60
N PRO A 33 40.49 -6.92 -29.51
CA PRO A 33 39.12 -7.33 -29.21
C PRO A 33 39.01 -8.74 -28.62
N LYS A 34 39.94 -9.66 -28.95
CA LYS A 34 39.90 -11.05 -28.46
C LYS A 34 40.25 -11.18 -26.98
N THR A 35 40.99 -10.22 -26.42
CA THR A 35 41.38 -10.22 -24.99
C THR A 35 40.52 -9.31 -24.13
N ALA A 36 39.55 -8.62 -24.74
CA ALA A 36 38.69 -7.63 -24.10
C ALA A 36 37.74 -8.24 -23.05
N PHE A 37 37.38 -9.52 -23.24
CA PHE A 37 36.36 -10.19 -22.44
C PHE A 37 36.93 -11.43 -21.75
N ASN A 38 36.45 -11.68 -20.55
CA ASN A 38 36.47 -13.01 -19.96
C ASN A 38 35.28 -13.79 -20.49
N GLN A 39 35.52 -15.07 -20.78
CA GLN A 39 34.48 -15.96 -21.26
C GLN A 39 34.44 -17.22 -20.39
N VAL A 40 33.24 -17.73 -20.16
CA VAL A 40 33.02 -18.99 -19.47
C VAL A 40 31.87 -19.72 -20.16
N ASN A 41 32.06 -21.02 -20.37
CA ASN A 41 31.02 -21.89 -20.90
C ASN A 41 30.23 -22.43 -19.70
N THR A 42 28.90 -22.31 -19.77
CA THR A 42 27.99 -22.66 -18.68
C THR A 42 26.82 -23.45 -19.20
N GLN A 43 26.14 -24.13 -18.28
CA GLN A 43 24.90 -24.83 -18.57
C GLN A 43 23.81 -24.34 -17.61
N PRO A 44 22.64 -23.95 -18.13
CA PRO A 44 21.48 -23.61 -17.31
C PRO A 44 20.91 -24.86 -16.66
N ILE A 45 20.98 -24.90 -15.32
CA ILE A 45 20.45 -26.01 -14.51
C ILE A 45 18.98 -25.79 -14.10
N GLY A 46 18.48 -24.55 -14.16
CA GLY A 46 17.14 -24.22 -13.70
C GLY A 46 16.72 -22.81 -14.12
N VAL A 47 15.41 -22.62 -14.21
CA VAL A 47 14.77 -21.32 -14.48
C VAL A 47 13.80 -21.03 -13.35
N TYR A 48 13.93 -19.86 -12.75
CA TYR A 48 13.00 -19.37 -11.73
C TYR A 48 12.07 -18.30 -12.33
N ARG A 49 10.94 -18.08 -11.67
CA ARG A 49 9.97 -17.04 -12.00
C ARG A 49 9.51 -16.37 -10.71
N LEU A 50 9.82 -15.08 -10.56
CA LEU A 50 9.40 -14.27 -9.41
C LEU A 50 8.49 -13.12 -9.83
N THR A 51 9.05 -12.15 -10.54
CA THR A 51 8.35 -10.94 -11.02
C THR A 51 9.06 -10.49 -12.28
N ASP A 52 8.31 -9.99 -13.26
CA ASP A 52 8.84 -9.67 -14.59
C ASP A 52 10.08 -8.76 -14.55
N ASP A 53 10.14 -7.79 -13.63
CA ASP A 53 11.31 -6.91 -13.46
C ASP A 53 12.55 -7.65 -12.94
N LEU A 54 12.37 -8.57 -12.00
CA LEU A 54 13.49 -9.34 -11.42
C LEU A 54 13.97 -10.43 -12.39
N ASP A 55 13.03 -11.07 -13.10
CA ASP A 55 13.30 -12.14 -14.06
C ASP A 55 14.09 -11.65 -15.29
N LYS A 56 14.05 -10.35 -15.57
CA LYS A 56 14.82 -9.69 -16.64
C LYS A 56 16.16 -9.13 -16.17
N LYS A 57 16.40 -9.04 -14.85
CA LYS A 57 17.55 -8.33 -14.28
C LYS A 57 18.64 -9.25 -13.70
N TYR A 58 18.27 -10.40 -13.15
CA TYR A 58 19.21 -11.24 -12.41
C TYR A 58 19.44 -12.60 -13.08
N VAL A 59 20.66 -13.11 -12.91
CA VAL A 59 21.07 -14.50 -13.21
C VAL A 59 21.87 -14.99 -12.01
N TYR A 60 21.59 -16.19 -11.52
CA TYR A 60 22.33 -16.79 -10.42
C TYR A 60 23.38 -17.76 -10.95
N ALA A 61 24.59 -17.67 -10.43
CA ALA A 61 25.71 -18.54 -10.75
C ALA A 61 26.49 -18.88 -9.47
N ASN A 62 27.36 -19.88 -9.54
CA ASN A 62 28.25 -20.21 -8.44
C ASN A 62 29.22 -19.03 -8.17
N LEU A 63 29.45 -18.72 -6.89
CA LEU A 63 30.32 -17.63 -6.46
C LEU A 63 31.73 -17.73 -7.07
N SER A 64 32.36 -18.90 -7.04
CA SER A 64 33.72 -19.09 -7.57
C SER A 64 33.80 -18.78 -9.05
N MET A 65 32.75 -19.15 -9.80
CA MET A 65 32.66 -18.90 -11.24
C MET A 65 32.44 -17.41 -11.53
N ALA A 66 31.59 -16.74 -10.75
CA ALA A 66 31.38 -15.30 -10.86
C ALA A 66 32.65 -14.51 -10.52
N GLN A 67 33.40 -14.92 -9.48
CA GLN A 67 34.68 -14.32 -9.11
C GLN A 67 35.71 -14.45 -10.23
N GLN A 68 35.84 -15.64 -10.85
CA GLN A 68 36.73 -15.85 -11.99
C GLN A 68 36.34 -14.97 -13.17
N LEU A 69 35.05 -14.90 -13.49
CA LEU A 69 34.52 -14.14 -14.62
C LEU A 69 34.72 -12.63 -14.44
N LEU A 70 34.59 -12.12 -13.22
CA LEU A 70 34.77 -10.71 -12.85
C LEU A 70 36.21 -10.33 -12.48
N HIS A 71 37.17 -11.27 -12.56
CA HIS A 71 38.56 -11.07 -12.12
C HIS A 71 38.71 -10.67 -10.64
N TYR A 72 37.88 -11.23 -9.77
CA TYR A 72 38.02 -11.05 -8.33
C TYR A 72 39.00 -12.07 -7.75
N LYS A 73 39.71 -11.67 -6.69
CA LYS A 73 40.51 -12.61 -5.88
C LYS A 73 39.58 -13.54 -5.10
N ASN A 74 40.08 -14.71 -4.70
CA ASN A 74 39.29 -15.70 -3.93
C ASN A 74 38.66 -15.10 -2.65
N ASN A 75 39.34 -14.15 -2.00
CA ASN A 75 38.86 -13.47 -0.80
C ASN A 75 38.21 -12.09 -1.09
N GLN A 76 37.78 -11.85 -2.32
CA GLN A 76 37.15 -10.59 -2.73
C GLN A 76 35.72 -10.86 -3.18
N ILE A 77 34.79 -10.14 -2.56
CA ILE A 77 33.35 -10.18 -2.84
C ILE A 77 32.80 -8.76 -2.84
N SER A 78 31.70 -8.53 -3.56
CA SER A 78 31.09 -7.20 -3.67
C SER A 78 30.30 -6.84 -2.41
N ALA A 79 29.47 -7.77 -1.92
CA ALA A 79 28.57 -7.56 -0.80
C ALA A 79 28.27 -8.89 -0.10
N ILE A 80 27.88 -8.81 1.17
CA ILE A 80 27.36 -9.92 1.96
C ILE A 80 25.91 -9.58 2.30
N GLU A 81 25.00 -10.49 2.00
CA GLU A 81 23.61 -10.39 2.43
C GLU A 81 23.41 -11.21 3.70
N VAL A 82 22.90 -10.56 4.76
CA VAL A 82 22.62 -11.21 6.05
C VAL A 82 21.11 -11.26 6.24
N LYS A 83 20.56 -12.48 6.37
CA LYS A 83 19.16 -12.68 6.69
C LYS A 83 18.98 -12.69 8.21
N ILE A 84 18.15 -11.77 8.70
CA ILE A 84 17.85 -11.62 10.13
C ILE A 84 16.59 -12.43 10.47
N SER A 85 16.53 -12.97 11.69
CA SER A 85 15.33 -13.64 12.23
C SER A 85 14.14 -12.67 12.35
N PRO A 86 12.90 -13.15 12.16
CA PRO A 86 11.71 -12.28 12.11
C PRO A 86 11.44 -11.49 13.41
N ASP A 87 11.88 -11.99 14.55
CA ASP A 87 11.63 -11.37 15.87
C ASP A 87 12.62 -10.24 16.22
N VAL A 88 13.59 -9.96 15.35
CA VAL A 88 14.69 -9.03 15.64
C VAL A 88 14.51 -7.72 14.89
N ASN A 89 14.74 -6.61 15.61
CA ASN A 89 14.63 -5.28 15.02
C ASN A 89 15.81 -4.99 14.06
N VAL A 90 15.50 -4.88 12.77
CA VAL A 90 16.48 -4.62 11.69
C VAL A 90 17.34 -3.38 11.93
N LYS A 91 16.75 -2.29 12.45
CA LYS A 91 17.50 -1.04 12.71
C LYS A 91 18.50 -1.20 13.86
N SER A 92 18.19 -2.04 14.83
CA SER A 92 19.09 -2.31 15.97
C SER A 92 20.31 -3.11 15.51
N VAL A 93 20.07 -4.17 14.74
CA VAL A 93 21.14 -4.99 14.13
C VAL A 93 21.99 -4.17 13.16
N GLN A 94 21.36 -3.30 12.37
CA GLN A 94 22.11 -2.39 11.48
C GLN A 94 23.11 -1.54 12.28
N LYS A 95 22.66 -0.89 13.36
CA LYS A 95 23.55 -0.06 14.20
C LYS A 95 24.68 -0.87 14.83
N GLU A 96 24.37 -2.07 15.31
CA GLU A 96 25.38 -2.96 15.90
C GLU A 96 26.45 -3.37 14.88
N LEU A 97 26.03 -3.73 13.65
CA LEU A 97 26.94 -4.06 12.56
C LEU A 97 27.74 -2.85 12.09
N GLU A 98 27.14 -1.66 12.01
CA GLU A 98 27.84 -0.43 11.68
C GLU A 98 28.93 -0.10 12.70
N LEU A 99 28.64 -0.30 14.00
CA LEU A 99 29.62 -0.10 15.06
C LEU A 99 30.75 -1.15 15.01
N ALA A 100 30.41 -2.42 14.76
CA ALA A 100 31.38 -3.51 14.72
C ALA A 100 32.29 -3.47 13.48
N LEU A 101 31.76 -3.12 12.31
CA LEU A 101 32.49 -3.10 11.03
C LEU A 101 33.19 -1.76 10.76
N GLY A 102 32.79 -0.70 11.46
CA GLY A 102 33.33 0.65 11.32
C GLY A 102 33.00 1.31 9.98
N THR A 103 33.73 2.38 9.64
CA THR A 103 33.44 3.23 8.47
C THR A 103 33.89 2.65 7.12
N LYS A 104 34.59 1.51 7.12
CA LYS A 104 35.08 0.87 5.89
C LYS A 104 33.97 0.14 5.12
N PHE A 105 32.88 -0.20 5.81
CA PHE A 105 31.74 -0.92 5.22
C PHE A 105 30.49 -0.07 5.29
N LYS A 106 29.67 -0.14 4.25
CA LYS A 106 28.36 0.51 4.21
C LYS A 106 27.29 -0.54 4.49
N VAL A 107 26.73 -0.53 5.71
CA VAL A 107 25.64 -1.44 6.08
C VAL A 107 24.32 -0.83 5.61
N GLN A 108 23.73 -1.41 4.57
CA GLN A 108 22.45 -0.95 4.03
C GLN A 108 21.34 -1.96 4.28
N THR A 109 20.18 -1.48 4.71
CA THR A 109 18.99 -2.33 4.81
C THR A 109 18.34 -2.52 3.44
N ARG A 110 17.50 -3.55 3.30
CA ARG A 110 16.72 -3.79 2.07
C ARG A 110 15.90 -2.57 1.65
N GLU A 111 15.37 -1.82 2.63
CA GLU A 111 14.61 -0.59 2.40
C GLU A 111 15.48 0.52 1.81
N GLN A 112 16.70 0.67 2.31
CA GLN A 112 17.65 1.68 1.83
C GLN A 112 18.18 1.34 0.43
N LEU A 113 18.46 0.06 0.15
CA LEU A 113 18.88 -0.40 -1.19
C LEU A 113 17.80 -0.15 -2.24
N ASN A 114 16.52 -0.28 -1.86
CA ASN A 114 15.37 -0.08 -2.74
C ASN A 114 14.59 1.19 -2.40
N SER A 115 15.31 2.26 -2.03
CA SER A 115 14.70 3.49 -1.53
C SER A 115 13.70 4.14 -2.49
N VAL A 116 13.87 3.99 -3.82
CA VAL A 116 12.92 4.50 -4.82
C VAL A 116 11.59 3.76 -4.76
N PHE A 117 11.63 2.42 -4.68
CA PHE A 117 10.44 1.59 -4.54
C PHE A 117 9.70 1.88 -3.23
N TYR A 118 10.44 1.99 -2.12
CA TYR A 118 9.85 2.32 -0.82
C TYR A 118 9.30 3.76 -0.74
N LYS A 119 9.99 4.74 -1.35
CA LYS A 119 9.48 6.12 -1.47
C LYS A 119 8.22 6.18 -2.33
N MET A 120 8.15 5.39 -3.40
CA MET A 120 6.96 5.27 -4.24
C MET A 120 5.77 4.69 -3.47
N LEU A 121 5.95 3.57 -2.77
CA LEU A 121 4.90 2.98 -1.92
C LEU A 121 4.39 3.95 -0.84
N ASN A 122 5.30 4.67 -0.19
CA ASN A 122 4.89 5.66 0.82
C ASN A 122 4.14 6.85 0.20
N THR A 123 4.51 7.25 -1.02
CA THR A 123 3.81 8.31 -1.77
C THR A 123 2.42 7.86 -2.22
N GLU A 124 2.26 6.61 -2.62
CA GLU A 124 0.96 6.03 -2.97
C GLU A 124 0.01 6.02 -1.75
N ASN A 125 0.48 5.56 -0.60
CA ASN A 125 -0.29 5.61 0.65
C ASN A 125 -0.73 7.03 1.02
N LEU A 126 0.13 8.03 0.80
CA LEU A 126 -0.22 9.44 1.03
C LEU A 126 -1.33 9.91 0.08
N ALA A 127 -1.23 9.58 -1.21
CA ALA A 127 -2.25 9.95 -2.19
C ALA A 127 -3.62 9.34 -1.86
N SER A 128 -3.65 8.04 -1.53
CA SER A 128 -4.87 7.35 -1.08
C SER A 128 -5.44 7.97 0.20
N TYR A 129 -4.58 8.33 1.16
CA TYR A 129 -5.00 8.99 2.39
C TYR A 129 -5.65 10.37 2.13
N LEU A 130 -5.09 11.17 1.23
CA LEU A 130 -5.64 12.48 0.86
C LEU A 130 -7.00 12.36 0.18
N VAL A 131 -7.15 11.45 -0.78
CA VAL A 131 -8.43 11.20 -1.46
C VAL A 131 -9.48 10.71 -0.46
N PHE A 132 -9.12 9.78 0.43
CA PHE A 132 -10.02 9.29 1.47
C PHE A 132 -10.49 10.42 2.39
N THR A 133 -9.57 11.29 2.83
CA THR A 133 -9.89 12.44 3.68
C THR A 133 -10.84 13.42 2.97
N LEU A 134 -10.63 13.69 1.68
CA LEU A 134 -11.51 14.53 0.89
C LEU A 134 -12.93 13.94 0.78
N ILE A 135 -13.04 12.65 0.48
CA ILE A 135 -14.34 11.96 0.41
C ILE A 135 -15.06 12.03 1.76
N LEU A 136 -14.32 11.84 2.86
CA LEU A 136 -14.88 11.92 4.21
C LEU A 136 -15.45 13.32 4.51
N ILE A 137 -14.73 14.37 4.15
CA ILE A 137 -15.19 15.76 4.31
C ILE A 137 -16.47 16.00 3.52
N ILE A 138 -16.51 15.59 2.25
CA ILE A 138 -17.69 15.73 1.38
C ILE A 138 -18.89 14.99 1.98
N ALA A 139 -18.67 13.75 2.46
CA ALA A 139 -19.71 12.96 3.11
C ALA A 139 -20.28 13.65 4.36
N LEU A 140 -19.40 14.23 5.20
CA LEU A 140 -19.83 14.96 6.41
C LEU A 140 -20.70 16.17 6.06
N PHE A 141 -20.31 16.96 5.06
CA PHE A 141 -21.11 18.11 4.62
C PHE A 141 -22.47 17.68 4.07
N ASN A 142 -22.52 16.59 3.30
CA ASN A 142 -23.79 16.06 2.78
C ASN A 142 -24.72 15.57 3.90
N VAL A 143 -24.19 14.88 4.91
CA VAL A 143 -24.98 14.43 6.06
C VAL A 143 -25.53 15.62 6.85
N ILE A 144 -24.69 16.61 7.15
CA ILE A 144 -25.13 17.84 7.85
C ILE A 144 -26.20 18.55 7.03
N GLY A 145 -25.99 18.69 5.71
CA GLY A 145 -26.94 19.31 4.79
C GLY A 145 -28.29 18.59 4.77
N ALA A 146 -28.29 17.26 4.69
CA ALA A 146 -29.50 16.44 4.72
C ALA A 146 -30.28 16.60 6.04
N ILE A 147 -29.58 16.60 7.18
CA ILE A 147 -30.22 16.78 8.50
C ILE A 147 -30.79 18.21 8.61
N VAL A 148 -30.06 19.23 8.15
CA VAL A 148 -30.55 20.61 8.15
C VAL A 148 -31.78 20.75 7.27
N MET A 149 -31.77 20.20 6.06
CA MET A 149 -32.92 20.28 5.16
C MET A 149 -34.14 19.61 5.79
N MET A 150 -33.96 18.45 6.42
CA MET A 150 -35.01 17.77 7.18
C MET A 150 -35.59 18.63 8.32
N ILE A 151 -34.75 19.39 9.03
CA ILE A 151 -35.20 20.34 10.07
C ILE A 151 -36.07 21.44 9.44
N ILE A 152 -35.65 21.98 8.29
CA ILE A 152 -36.37 23.06 7.60
C ILE A 152 -37.72 22.55 7.08
N ASP A 153 -37.77 21.35 6.49
CA ASP A 153 -39.02 20.74 5.99
C ASP A 153 -40.04 20.48 7.11
N LYS A 154 -39.56 20.28 8.35
CA LYS A 154 -40.41 20.07 9.53
C LYS A 154 -40.61 21.35 10.36
N ARG A 155 -40.30 22.53 9.82
CA ARG A 155 -40.40 23.80 10.56
C ARG A 155 -41.79 24.09 11.10
N GLU A 156 -42.86 23.81 10.37
CA GLU A 156 -44.22 24.04 10.88
C GLU A 156 -44.53 23.17 12.11
N ASN A 157 -44.15 21.89 12.06
CA ASN A 157 -44.30 20.97 13.20
C ASN A 157 -43.48 21.44 14.41
N LEU A 158 -42.31 22.05 14.17
CA LEU A 158 -41.49 22.65 15.24
C LEU A 158 -42.22 23.78 15.96
N LYS A 159 -42.91 24.65 15.20
CA LYS A 159 -43.71 25.74 15.77
C LYS A 159 -44.88 25.21 16.59
N THR A 160 -45.59 24.20 16.08
CA THR A 160 -46.69 23.57 16.82
C THR A 160 -46.20 23.00 18.15
N LEU A 161 -45.10 22.26 18.17
CA LEU A 161 -44.52 21.71 19.40
C LEU A 161 -44.11 22.80 20.40
N PHE A 162 -43.54 23.89 19.89
CA PHE A 162 -43.16 25.04 20.72
C PHE A 162 -44.37 25.75 21.34
N HIS A 163 -45.42 26.00 20.56
CA HIS A 163 -46.67 26.58 21.07
C HIS A 163 -47.42 25.66 22.03
N LEU A 164 -47.24 24.34 21.92
CA LEU A 164 -47.73 23.35 22.88
C LEU A 164 -46.90 23.30 24.18
N GLY A 165 -45.83 24.09 24.29
CA GLY A 165 -45.02 24.23 25.51
C GLY A 165 -43.71 23.44 25.52
N SER A 166 -43.32 22.80 24.41
CA SER A 166 -42.02 22.12 24.32
C SER A 166 -40.88 23.14 24.32
N THR A 167 -39.85 22.88 25.12
CA THR A 167 -38.66 23.73 25.13
C THR A 167 -37.79 23.48 23.90
N ILE A 168 -37.03 24.49 23.48
CA ILE A 168 -36.10 24.37 22.34
C ILE A 168 -35.02 23.31 22.60
N LYS A 169 -34.68 23.05 23.87
CA LYS A 169 -33.75 21.97 24.25
C LYS A 169 -34.33 20.60 23.95
N GLU A 170 -35.60 20.37 24.25
CA GLU A 170 -36.29 19.10 23.97
C GLU A 170 -36.44 18.90 22.46
N ILE A 171 -36.83 19.95 21.74
CA ILE A 171 -36.90 19.94 20.28
C ILE A 171 -35.53 19.56 19.67
N ARG A 172 -34.45 20.21 20.10
CA ARG A 172 -33.09 19.86 19.63
C ARG A 172 -32.74 18.41 19.90
N LYS A 173 -33.09 17.86 21.07
CA LYS A 173 -32.82 16.47 21.42
C LYS A 173 -33.51 15.48 20.47
N ILE A 174 -34.75 15.76 20.07
CA ILE A 174 -35.49 14.95 19.08
C ILE A 174 -34.72 14.89 17.76
N PHE A 175 -34.27 16.04 17.24
CA PHE A 175 -33.56 16.09 15.96
C PHE A 175 -32.14 15.51 16.03
N VAL A 176 -31.45 15.61 17.17
CA VAL A 176 -30.18 14.88 17.37
C VAL A 176 -30.42 13.37 17.28
N PHE A 177 -31.44 12.87 17.96
CA PHE A 177 -31.76 11.44 17.94
C PHE A 177 -32.20 10.97 16.54
N GLN A 178 -32.99 11.77 15.83
CA GLN A 178 -33.42 11.48 14.48
C GLN A 178 -32.25 11.49 13.48
N GLY A 179 -31.35 12.48 13.57
CA GLY A 179 -30.14 12.53 12.75
C GLY A 179 -29.16 11.38 13.05
N PHE A 180 -29.09 10.97 14.32
CA PHE A 180 -28.32 9.80 14.72
C PHE A 180 -28.91 8.51 14.13
N LEU A 181 -30.22 8.29 14.24
CA LEU A 181 -30.93 7.18 13.61
C LEU A 181 -30.68 7.12 12.10
N LEU A 182 -30.79 8.26 11.41
CA LEU A 182 -30.50 8.36 9.97
C LEU A 182 -29.09 7.87 9.66
N THR A 183 -28.10 8.27 10.47
CA THR A 183 -26.70 7.84 10.28
C THR A 183 -26.53 6.34 10.53
N VAL A 184 -27.19 5.79 11.55
CA VAL A 184 -27.15 4.34 11.84
C VAL A 184 -27.78 3.53 10.70
N PHE A 185 -28.91 3.98 10.15
CA PHE A 185 -29.51 3.33 8.97
C PHE A 185 -28.59 3.40 7.75
N GLY A 186 -27.97 4.55 7.50
CA GLY A 186 -26.97 4.70 6.45
C GLY A 186 -25.77 3.78 6.63
N LEU A 187 -25.30 3.61 7.87
CA LEU A 187 -24.23 2.68 8.22
C LEU A 187 -24.61 1.22 7.91
N PHE A 188 -25.80 0.77 8.33
CA PHE A 188 -26.27 -0.58 8.04
C PHE A 188 -26.39 -0.84 6.54
N ALA A 189 -27.02 0.09 5.80
CA ALA A 189 -27.13 -0.01 4.34
C ALA A 189 -25.75 -0.04 3.67
N GLY A 190 -24.82 0.82 4.12
CA GLY A 190 -23.46 0.87 3.62
C GLY A 190 -22.69 -0.43 3.87
N LEU A 191 -22.78 -1.01 5.07
CA LEU A 191 -22.13 -2.28 5.40
C LEU A 191 -22.68 -3.45 4.58
N ILE A 192 -24.00 -3.50 4.39
CA ILE A 192 -24.67 -4.53 3.57
C ILE A 192 -24.18 -4.47 2.12
N LEU A 193 -23.84 -3.29 1.59
CA LEU A 193 -23.29 -3.16 0.25
C LEU A 193 -21.77 -3.41 0.20
N ALA A 194 -21.03 -2.88 1.18
CA ALA A 194 -19.57 -2.92 1.20
C ALA A 194 -18.99 -4.32 1.47
N ILE A 195 -19.57 -5.07 2.41
CA ILE A 195 -19.04 -6.40 2.79
C ILE A 195 -19.10 -7.39 1.61
N PRO A 196 -20.24 -7.58 0.93
CA PRO A 196 -20.29 -8.43 -0.25
C PRO A 196 -19.35 -7.95 -1.34
N PHE A 197 -19.27 -6.63 -1.59
CA PHE A 197 -18.39 -6.08 -2.60
C PHE A 197 -16.91 -6.48 -2.37
N VAL A 198 -16.43 -6.38 -1.12
CA VAL A 198 -15.07 -6.80 -0.75
C VAL A 198 -14.87 -8.31 -0.91
N ILE A 199 -15.85 -9.12 -0.51
CA ILE A 199 -15.79 -10.58 -0.66
C ILE A 199 -15.74 -10.97 -2.13
N LEU A 200 -16.55 -10.33 -2.96
CA LEU A 200 -16.59 -10.54 -4.40
C LEU A 200 -15.25 -10.14 -5.06
N GLN A 201 -14.69 -8.98 -4.68
CA GLN A 201 -13.37 -8.56 -5.15
C GLN A 201 -12.28 -9.55 -4.74
N LYS A 202 -12.30 -10.08 -3.51
CA LYS A 202 -11.34 -11.09 -3.05
C LYS A 202 -11.45 -12.40 -3.84
N LYS A 203 -12.66 -12.80 -4.22
CA LYS A 203 -12.91 -14.07 -4.93
C LYS A 203 -12.61 -14.00 -6.43
N TYR A 204 -13.01 -12.91 -7.08
CA TYR A 204 -12.97 -12.79 -8.55
C TYR A 204 -11.92 -11.81 -9.07
N GLY A 205 -11.38 -10.93 -8.22
CA GLY A 205 -10.31 -10.01 -8.61
C GLY A 205 -10.71 -9.04 -9.73
N PHE A 206 -11.93 -8.47 -9.67
CA PHE A 206 -12.47 -7.61 -10.72
C PHE A 206 -11.60 -6.37 -10.99
N ILE A 207 -11.04 -5.79 -9.93
CA ILE A 207 -10.10 -4.67 -10.03
C ILE A 207 -8.68 -5.21 -10.11
N MET A 208 -8.05 -5.05 -11.27
CA MET A 208 -6.69 -5.50 -11.57
C MET A 208 -5.70 -4.33 -11.51
N ILE A 209 -4.55 -4.52 -10.84
CA ILE A 209 -3.43 -3.56 -10.86
C ILE A 209 -2.61 -3.75 -12.14
N THR A 210 -2.38 -5.01 -12.50
CA THR A 210 -1.68 -5.41 -13.74
C THR A 210 -2.44 -6.54 -14.41
N GLN A 211 -2.08 -6.87 -15.66
CA GLN A 211 -2.74 -7.94 -16.42
C GLN A 211 -2.71 -9.33 -15.73
N SER A 212 -1.87 -9.51 -14.71
CA SER A 212 -1.70 -10.77 -13.99
C SER A 212 -1.94 -10.66 -12.47
N LEU A 213 -2.17 -9.46 -11.92
CA LEU A 213 -2.29 -9.24 -10.48
C LEU A 213 -3.52 -8.40 -10.13
N ALA A 214 -4.48 -9.04 -9.44
CA ALA A 214 -5.63 -8.37 -8.85
C ALA A 214 -5.19 -7.48 -7.66
N TYR A 215 -5.91 -6.37 -7.43
CA TYR A 215 -5.66 -5.52 -6.26
C TYR A 215 -5.89 -6.34 -4.97
N PRO A 216 -4.86 -6.52 -4.13
CA PRO A 216 -4.98 -7.37 -2.94
C PRO A 216 -5.86 -6.66 -1.91
N VAL A 217 -7.00 -7.26 -1.59
CA VAL A 217 -7.90 -6.74 -0.55
C VAL A 217 -7.90 -7.70 0.63
N GLU A 218 -7.53 -7.18 1.79
CA GLU A 218 -7.63 -7.91 3.06
C GLU A 218 -8.87 -7.48 3.84
N PHE A 219 -9.71 -8.47 4.18
CA PHE A 219 -10.88 -8.25 5.02
C PHE A 219 -10.53 -8.58 6.48
N HIS A 220 -10.39 -7.54 7.29
CA HIS A 220 -10.18 -7.66 8.74
C HIS A 220 -11.40 -7.16 9.49
N LEU A 221 -11.94 -7.98 10.40
CA LEU A 221 -13.09 -7.60 11.24
C LEU A 221 -12.80 -6.35 12.08
N THR A 222 -11.56 -6.19 12.52
CA THR A 222 -11.10 -5.01 13.26
C THR A 222 -11.33 -3.72 12.45
N ASN A 223 -11.11 -3.74 11.14
CA ASN A 223 -11.34 -2.57 10.29
C ASN A 223 -12.82 -2.22 10.20
N VAL A 224 -13.70 -3.22 10.13
CA VAL A 224 -15.15 -3.01 10.13
C VAL A 224 -15.61 -2.36 11.44
N LEU A 225 -15.11 -2.83 12.58
CA LEU A 225 -15.43 -2.25 13.89
C LEU A 225 -14.94 -0.80 14.01
N VAL A 226 -13.74 -0.50 13.51
CA VAL A 226 -13.21 0.89 13.48
C VAL A 226 -14.10 1.79 12.60
N VAL A 227 -14.56 1.31 11.44
CA VAL A 227 -15.48 2.07 10.57
C VAL A 227 -16.83 2.32 11.25
N ILE A 228 -17.39 1.31 11.92
CA ILE A 228 -18.65 1.47 12.69
C ILE A 228 -18.47 2.55 13.76
N LEU A 229 -17.41 2.44 14.56
CA LEU A 229 -17.16 3.37 15.66
C LEU A 229 -16.97 4.81 15.15
N THR A 230 -16.17 4.99 14.10
CA THR A 230 -15.89 6.31 13.51
C THR A 230 -17.16 6.95 12.93
N ILE A 231 -17.98 6.19 12.20
CA ILE A 231 -19.24 6.71 11.63
C ILE A 231 -20.25 7.04 12.72
N VAL A 232 -20.36 6.23 13.77
CA VAL A 232 -21.26 6.50 14.91
C VAL A 232 -20.85 7.80 15.63
N VAL A 233 -19.56 7.98 15.89
CA VAL A 233 -19.04 9.20 16.54
C VAL A 233 -19.26 10.43 15.65
N LEU A 234 -18.87 10.35 14.37
CA LEU A 234 -19.01 11.46 13.43
C LEU A 234 -20.47 11.80 13.14
N GLY A 235 -21.33 10.79 13.00
CA GLY A 235 -22.77 10.95 12.82
C GLY A 235 -23.44 11.65 14.00
N PHE A 236 -23.08 11.26 15.21
CA PHE A 236 -23.56 11.93 16.42
C PHE A 236 -23.09 13.39 16.48
N LEU A 237 -21.82 13.66 16.17
CA LEU A 237 -21.29 15.03 16.11
C LEU A 237 -22.00 15.87 15.03
N ALA A 238 -22.19 15.31 13.84
CA ALA A 238 -22.90 15.97 12.74
C ALA A 238 -24.35 16.30 13.12
N ALA A 239 -25.08 15.35 13.71
CA ALA A 239 -26.45 15.57 14.19
C ALA A 239 -26.50 16.64 15.28
N LYS A 240 -25.52 16.66 16.21
CA LYS A 240 -25.40 17.69 17.24
C LYS A 240 -25.16 19.07 16.63
N ILE A 241 -24.22 19.20 15.68
CA ILE A 241 -23.93 20.45 14.97
C ILE A 241 -25.16 20.94 14.20
N ALA A 242 -25.83 20.05 13.47
CA ALA A 242 -27.04 20.40 12.71
C ALA A 242 -28.18 20.88 13.63
N SER A 243 -28.40 20.20 14.76
CA SER A 243 -29.44 20.58 15.73
C SER A 243 -29.21 21.95 16.36
N ALA A 244 -27.95 22.40 16.46
CA ALA A 244 -27.62 23.72 16.99
C ALA A 244 -28.20 24.86 16.12
N ARG A 245 -28.53 24.57 14.85
CA ARG A 245 -29.17 25.51 13.92
C ARG A 245 -30.62 25.82 14.31
N ILE A 246 -31.28 24.97 15.11
CA ILE A 246 -32.61 25.23 15.68
C ILE A 246 -32.47 26.33 16.73
N SER A 247 -32.87 27.57 16.39
CA SER A 247 -32.81 28.75 17.27
C SER A 247 -34.19 29.36 17.45
N ASN A 248 -34.38 30.17 18.51
CA ASN A 248 -35.67 30.83 18.79
C ASN A 248 -36.22 31.56 17.56
N LYS A 249 -35.34 32.23 16.80
CA LYS A 249 -35.69 32.97 15.58
C LYS A 249 -36.30 32.10 14.47
N LEU A 250 -36.00 30.80 14.46
CA LEU A 250 -36.50 29.82 13.48
C LEU A 250 -37.91 29.31 13.83
N VAL A 251 -38.27 29.38 15.11
CA VAL A 251 -39.52 28.88 15.69
C VAL A 251 -40.52 30.02 15.93
N GLU A 252 -40.04 31.22 16.28
CA GLU A 252 -40.86 32.41 16.54
C GLU A 252 -41.34 33.12 15.25
N ASN A 253 -40.56 33.04 14.16
CA ASN A 253 -40.96 33.53 12.83
C ASN A 253 -41.52 32.40 11.99
#